data_AF-A0A840PSH8-F1
#
_entry.id   AF-A0A840PSH8-F1
#
_cell.length_a   1.000
_cell.length_b   1.000
_cell.length_c   1.000
_cell.angle_alpha   90.00
_cell.angle_beta   90.00
_cell.angle_gamma   90.00
#
_symmetry.space_group_name_H-M   'P 1'
#
loop_
_entity.id
_entity.type
_entity.pdbx_description
1 polymer ?
#
loop_
_entity_poly.entity_id
_entity_poly.type
_entity_poly.pdbx_seq_one_letter_code
_entity_poly.pdbx_strand_id
1 'polypeptide(L)'
;MIERPLLLVDVDGVLNPLGASLPGFTPHECVVDGQVYRVQLNTAHGPALLRLAEETGAELVWATTWEHAANEWIGPRIGLPELPVIEMPLPGLPGGPPPSGYGEMFKTPHVAAYVGGRPFVWFDDHTWEPDEAYLRDRPGIGEFLLVRVDARAGLTEADLAGAREWLSARQG
;
A
#
# COMPACT_ATOMS: atom_id res chain seq x y z
N MET A 1 -12.59 1.64 22.26
CA MET A 1 -11.38 2.34 21.81
C MET A 1 -11.59 2.64 20.35
N ILE A 2 -11.32 3.86 19.89
CA ILE A 2 -11.37 4.15 18.44
C ILE A 2 -10.12 3.47 17.87
N GLU A 3 -10.30 2.48 17.00
CA GLU A 3 -9.17 1.80 16.37
C GLU A 3 -8.49 2.75 15.38
N ARG A 4 -7.16 2.80 15.40
CA ARG A 4 -6.37 3.72 14.57
C ARG A 4 -6.64 3.46 13.09
N PRO A 5 -6.78 4.49 12.24
CA PRO A 5 -6.88 4.28 10.81
C PRO A 5 -5.60 3.61 10.26
N LEU A 6 -5.70 3.02 9.07
CA LEU A 6 -4.59 2.36 8.40
C LEU A 6 -4.11 3.17 7.18
N LEU A 7 -2.80 3.19 6.98
CA LEU A 7 -2.15 3.64 5.75
C LEU A 7 -1.50 2.41 5.10
N LEU A 8 -2.15 1.88 4.07
CA LEU A 8 -1.70 0.71 3.34
C LEU A 8 -0.86 1.16 2.14
N VAL A 9 0.35 0.61 1.99
CA VAL A 9 1.28 1.05 0.95
C VAL A 9 1.79 -0.13 0.13
N ASP A 10 1.62 -0.03 -1.18
CA ASP A 10 2.26 -0.92 -2.14
C ASP A 10 3.69 -0.48 -2.49
N VAL A 11 4.45 -1.35 -3.14
CA VAL A 11 5.82 -1.07 -3.60
C VAL A 11 5.83 -0.77 -5.10
N ASP A 12 5.52 -1.74 -5.95
CA ASP A 12 5.62 -1.56 -7.41
C ASP A 12 4.51 -0.63 -7.91
N GLY A 13 4.86 0.33 -8.78
CA GLY A 13 3.94 1.39 -9.21
C GLY A 13 3.71 2.50 -8.17
N VAL A 14 4.06 2.28 -6.90
CA VAL A 14 3.90 3.28 -5.82
C VAL A 14 5.24 3.81 -5.33
N LEU A 15 5.98 3.03 -4.55
CA LEU A 15 7.31 3.41 -4.06
C LEU A 15 8.41 3.17 -5.10
N ASN A 16 8.18 2.18 -5.98
CA ASN A 16 9.01 1.80 -7.10
C ASN A 16 8.26 2.10 -8.41
N PRO A 17 8.41 3.30 -8.99
CA PRO A 17 7.74 3.66 -10.23
C PRO A 17 8.16 2.76 -11.39
N LEU A 18 7.20 2.45 -12.27
CA LEU A 18 7.40 1.62 -13.45
C LEU A 18 7.89 2.44 -14.63
N GLY A 19 8.95 1.96 -15.27
CA GLY A 19 9.46 2.53 -16.52
C GLY A 19 10.81 3.21 -16.37
N ALA A 20 10.91 4.44 -16.87
CA ALA A 20 12.19 5.15 -16.94
C ALA A 20 12.59 5.74 -15.58
N SER A 21 13.91 5.87 -15.37
CA SER A 21 14.45 6.48 -14.16
C SER A 21 13.94 7.91 -13.98
N LEU A 22 13.37 8.18 -12.81
CA LEU A 22 12.91 9.49 -12.41
C LEU A 22 13.97 10.24 -11.59
N PRO A 23 14.03 11.59 -11.66
CA PRO A 23 14.87 12.38 -10.77
C PRO A 23 14.55 12.12 -9.29
N GLY A 24 15.58 11.96 -8.47
CA GLY A 24 15.43 11.68 -7.03
C GLY A 24 15.25 10.21 -6.67
N PHE A 25 15.11 9.31 -7.65
CA PHE A 25 15.04 7.87 -7.43
C PHE A 25 16.41 7.22 -7.65
N THR A 26 16.80 6.34 -6.73
CA THR A 26 18.07 5.60 -6.77
C THR A 26 17.78 4.12 -7.07
N PRO A 27 18.46 3.50 -8.05
CA PRO A 27 18.29 2.08 -8.35
C PRO A 27 18.94 1.18 -7.27
N HIS A 28 18.29 0.06 -6.99
CA HIS A 28 18.78 -0.98 -6.10
C HIS A 28 18.52 -2.37 -6.69
N GLU A 29 19.45 -3.29 -6.44
CA GLU A 29 19.23 -4.71 -6.69
C GLU A 29 18.82 -5.39 -5.38
N CYS A 30 17.75 -6.17 -5.45
CA CYS A 30 17.15 -6.90 -4.34
C CYS A 30 17.18 -8.39 -4.66
N VAL A 31 17.46 -9.23 -3.66
CA VAL A 31 17.44 -10.68 -3.83
C VAL A 31 16.36 -11.27 -2.95
N VAL A 32 15.31 -11.80 -3.56
CA VAL A 32 14.17 -12.42 -2.88
C VAL A 32 14.01 -13.82 -3.44
N ASP A 33 14.02 -14.83 -2.59
CA ASP A 33 13.94 -16.26 -2.97
C ASP A 33 14.92 -16.68 -4.08
N GLY A 34 16.13 -16.10 -4.06
CA GLY A 34 17.17 -16.36 -5.05
C GLY A 34 16.96 -15.68 -6.41
N GLN A 35 15.91 -14.88 -6.57
CA GLN A 35 15.64 -14.08 -7.75
C GLN A 35 16.09 -12.63 -7.54
N VAL A 36 16.69 -12.04 -8.58
CA VAL A 36 17.17 -10.65 -8.56
C VAL A 36 16.08 -9.74 -9.12
N TYR A 37 15.67 -8.76 -8.32
CA TYR A 37 14.75 -7.69 -8.69
C TYR A 37 15.49 -6.36 -8.74
N ARG A 38 15.01 -5.47 -9.60
CA ARG A 38 15.52 -4.09 -9.71
C ARG A 38 14.41 -3.13 -9.36
N VAL A 39 14.66 -2.32 -8.33
CA VAL A 39 13.75 -1.27 -7.88
C VAL A 39 14.43 0.07 -7.97
N GLN A 40 13.67 1.15 -8.08
CA GLN A 40 14.15 2.51 -7.97
C GLN A 40 13.38 3.18 -6.83
N LEU A 41 14.08 3.69 -5.83
CA LEU A 41 13.47 4.19 -4.60
C LEU A 41 13.87 5.64 -4.34
N ASN A 42 12.92 6.42 -3.83
CA ASN A 42 13.14 7.79 -3.41
C ASN A 42 13.20 7.85 -1.87
N THR A 43 14.34 8.30 -1.33
CA THR A 43 14.54 8.37 0.12
C THR A 43 13.61 9.37 0.82
N ALA A 44 12.97 10.28 0.07
CA ALA A 44 11.99 11.20 0.61
C ALA A 44 10.66 10.52 1.00
N HIS A 45 10.32 9.37 0.39
CA HIS A 45 9.02 8.73 0.61
C HIS A 45 8.84 8.23 2.05
N GLY A 46 9.87 7.64 2.68
CA GLY A 46 9.74 7.13 4.05
C GLY A 46 9.41 8.23 5.07
N PRO A 47 10.20 9.32 5.16
CA PRO A 47 9.87 10.44 6.03
C PRO A 47 8.51 11.08 5.75
N ALA A 48 8.07 11.11 4.49
CA ALA A 48 6.77 11.65 4.12
C ALA A 48 5.61 10.77 4.60
N LEU A 49 5.71 9.45 4.44
CA LEU A 49 4.74 8.47 4.96
C LEU A 49 4.70 8.46 6.49
N LEU A 50 5.85 8.54 7.15
CA LEU A 50 5.91 8.61 8.62
C LEU A 50 5.26 9.88 9.16
N ARG A 51 5.51 11.04 8.53
CA ARG A 51 4.81 12.28 8.89
C ARG A 51 3.30 12.14 8.73
N LEU A 52 2.85 11.59 7.60
CA LEU A 52 1.42 11.39 7.37
C LEU A 52 0.79 10.50 8.45
N ALA A 53 1.46 9.38 8.79
CA ALA A 53 1.01 8.49 9.85
C ALA A 53 0.95 9.19 11.22
N GLU A 54 1.98 9.96 11.58
CA GLU A 54 2.03 10.72 12.83
C GLU A 54 0.94 11.79 12.90
N GLU A 55 0.79 12.61 11.85
CA GLU A 55 -0.20 13.69 11.75
C GLU A 55 -1.64 13.17 11.83
N THR A 56 -1.88 11.95 11.33
CA THR A 56 -3.23 11.38 11.23
C THR A 56 -3.56 10.35 12.31
N GLY A 57 -2.58 9.99 13.16
CA GLY A 57 -2.69 8.88 14.10
C GLY A 57 -2.88 7.51 13.42
N ALA A 58 -2.58 7.43 12.12
CA ALA A 58 -2.71 6.20 11.34
C ALA A 58 -1.53 5.25 11.56
N GLU A 59 -1.77 3.97 11.32
CA GLU A 59 -0.76 2.93 11.36
C GLU A 59 -0.37 2.55 9.92
N LEU A 60 0.93 2.65 9.61
CA LEU A 60 1.49 2.32 8.31
C LEU A 60 1.72 0.80 8.18
N VAL A 61 1.27 0.20 7.08
CA VAL A 61 1.27 -1.25 6.85
C VAL A 61 1.62 -1.55 5.39
N TRP A 62 2.44 -2.57 5.17
CA TRP A 62 2.74 -3.09 3.83
C TRP A 62 1.54 -3.82 3.23
N ALA A 63 1.10 -3.36 2.06
CA ALA A 63 0.06 -4.00 1.24
C ALA A 63 0.63 -4.31 -0.16
N THR A 64 1.68 -5.13 -0.19
CA THR A 64 2.48 -5.41 -1.38
C THR A 64 2.82 -6.89 -1.56
N THR A 65 3.00 -7.32 -2.80
CA THR A 65 3.49 -8.67 -3.15
C THR A 65 4.91 -8.95 -2.69
N TRP A 66 5.66 -7.92 -2.29
CA TRP A 66 6.96 -8.12 -1.63
C TRP A 66 6.80 -8.76 -0.25
N GLU A 67 5.62 -8.70 0.36
CA GLU A 67 5.34 -9.17 1.72
C GLU A 67 6.45 -8.76 2.70
N HIS A 68 6.98 -9.71 3.48
CA HIS A 68 8.04 -9.47 4.46
C HIS A 68 9.36 -8.99 3.82
N ALA A 69 9.60 -9.30 2.54
CA ALA A 69 10.77 -8.79 1.83
C ALA A 69 10.75 -7.25 1.70
N ALA A 70 9.59 -6.60 1.82
CA ALA A 70 9.52 -5.14 1.87
C ALA A 70 10.26 -4.56 3.08
N ASN A 71 10.21 -5.23 4.23
CA ASN A 71 10.95 -4.83 5.44
C ASN A 71 12.46 -5.05 5.29
N GLU A 72 12.90 -6.01 4.48
CA GLU A 72 14.32 -6.27 4.23
C GLU A 72 14.90 -5.35 3.16
N TRP A 73 14.15 -5.14 2.08
CA TRP A 73 14.66 -4.54 0.85
C TRP A 73 14.18 -3.12 0.63
N ILE A 74 12.97 -2.75 1.03
CA ILE A 74 12.39 -1.44 0.70
C ILE A 74 12.53 -0.47 1.87
N GLY A 75 11.96 -0.84 3.03
CA GLY A 75 11.86 0.04 4.21
C GLY A 75 13.19 0.70 4.62
N PRO A 76 14.26 -0.07 4.84
CA PRO A 76 15.55 0.49 5.26
C PRO A 76 16.17 1.48 4.27
N ARG A 77 15.88 1.36 2.97
CA ARG A 77 16.45 2.23 1.92
C ARG A 77 15.75 3.58 1.84
N ILE A 78 14.49 3.64 2.27
CA ILE A 78 13.72 4.87 2.32
C ILE A 78 13.54 5.41 3.75
N GLY A 79 14.14 4.75 4.75
CA GLY A 79 14.10 5.20 6.15
C GLY A 79 12.82 4.85 6.89
N LEU A 80 12.08 3.84 6.44
CA LEU A 80 10.96 3.28 7.21
C LEU A 80 11.46 2.25 8.24
N PRO A 81 10.83 2.19 9.42
CA PRO A 81 11.03 1.07 10.35
C PRO A 81 10.43 -0.21 9.76
N GLU A 82 10.60 -1.33 10.47
CA GLU A 82 9.83 -2.54 10.20
C GLU A 82 8.33 -2.24 10.40
N LEU A 83 7.51 -2.61 9.41
CA LEU A 83 6.07 -2.41 9.43
C LEU A 83 5.33 -3.74 9.45
N PRO A 84 4.08 -3.77 9.97
CA PRO A 84 3.17 -4.88 9.75
C PRO A 84 2.98 -5.17 8.25
N VAL A 85 2.71 -6.43 7.91
CA VAL A 85 2.55 -6.91 6.54
C VAL A 85 1.19 -7.58 6.38
N ILE A 86 0.48 -7.22 5.30
CA ILE A 86 -0.68 -7.99 4.83
C ILE A 86 -0.15 -9.17 4.02
N GLU A 87 -0.22 -10.37 4.60
CA GLU A 87 0.12 -11.61 3.89
C GLU A 87 -0.94 -11.88 2.81
N MET A 88 -0.49 -12.12 1.58
CA MET A 88 -1.35 -12.26 0.40
C MET A 88 -0.95 -13.47 -0.43
N PRO A 89 -1.22 -14.70 0.08
CA PRO A 89 -0.92 -15.92 -0.66
C PRO A 89 -1.50 -15.87 -2.07
N LEU A 90 -0.72 -16.32 -3.05
CA LEU A 90 -1.13 -16.23 -4.45
C LEU A 90 -2.38 -17.08 -4.75
N PRO A 91 -3.18 -16.69 -5.77
CA PRO A 91 -4.31 -17.50 -6.23
C PRO A 91 -3.92 -18.95 -6.51
N GLY A 92 -4.73 -19.88 -5.99
CA GLY A 92 -4.51 -21.32 -6.13
C GLY A 92 -3.59 -21.94 -5.07
N LEU A 93 -2.97 -21.14 -4.20
CA LEU A 93 -2.27 -21.61 -3.01
C LEU A 93 -3.21 -21.66 -1.79
N PRO A 94 -2.89 -22.48 -0.76
CA PRO A 94 -3.62 -22.44 0.50
C PRO A 94 -3.63 -21.03 1.10
N GLY A 95 -4.82 -20.53 1.46
CA GLY A 95 -4.99 -19.16 1.97
C GLY A 95 -5.06 -18.08 0.88
N GLY A 96 -4.94 -18.45 -0.39
CA GLY A 96 -5.12 -17.52 -1.50
C GLY A 96 -6.57 -17.05 -1.64
N PRO A 97 -6.79 -15.97 -2.42
CA PRO A 97 -8.11 -15.39 -2.54
C PRO A 97 -9.03 -16.32 -3.37
N PRO A 98 -10.36 -16.24 -3.18
CA PRO A 98 -11.30 -16.85 -4.10
C PRO A 98 -11.14 -16.24 -5.51
N PRO A 99 -11.64 -16.90 -6.57
CA PRO A 99 -11.73 -16.27 -7.88
C PRO A 99 -12.46 -14.93 -7.81
N SER A 100 -11.96 -13.94 -8.57
CA SER A 100 -12.52 -12.58 -8.58
C SER A 100 -14.01 -12.59 -8.94
N GLY A 101 -14.83 -11.96 -8.11
CA GLY A 101 -16.28 -11.86 -8.31
C GLY A 101 -16.73 -10.59 -9.04
N TYR A 102 -16.00 -9.50 -8.85
CA TYR A 102 -16.31 -8.15 -9.35
C TYR A 102 -15.37 -7.71 -10.46
N GLY A 103 -14.24 -8.41 -10.64
CA GLY A 103 -13.11 -7.97 -11.46
C GLY A 103 -12.00 -7.30 -10.65
N GLU A 104 -12.06 -7.41 -9.33
CA GLU A 104 -11.10 -6.85 -8.38
C GLU A 104 -9.71 -7.49 -8.52
N MET A 105 -8.67 -6.72 -8.18
CA MET A 105 -7.31 -7.26 -8.14
C MET A 105 -7.12 -8.22 -6.98
N PHE A 106 -6.20 -9.16 -7.13
CA PHE A 106 -6.05 -10.29 -6.21
C PHE A 106 -5.67 -9.86 -4.77
N LYS A 107 -5.08 -8.68 -4.58
CA LYS A 107 -4.74 -8.15 -3.24
C LYS A 107 -5.99 -7.72 -2.46
N THR A 108 -7.05 -7.28 -3.16
CA THR A 108 -8.23 -6.65 -2.56
C THR A 108 -8.93 -7.55 -1.53
N PRO A 109 -9.14 -8.86 -1.78
CA PRO A 109 -9.65 -9.78 -0.75
C PRO A 109 -8.78 -9.88 0.52
N HIS A 110 -7.45 -9.80 0.39
CA HIS A 110 -6.53 -9.85 1.54
C HIS A 110 -6.56 -8.55 2.34
N VAL A 111 -6.56 -7.41 1.66
CA VAL A 111 -6.75 -6.10 2.28
C VAL A 111 -8.07 -6.05 3.04
N ALA A 112 -9.17 -6.49 2.41
CA ALA A 112 -10.49 -6.54 3.03
C ALA A 112 -10.52 -7.41 4.30
N ALA A 113 -9.81 -8.53 4.31
CA ALA A 113 -9.70 -9.40 5.48
C ALA A 113 -8.86 -8.78 6.60
N TYR A 114 -7.81 -8.02 6.26
CA TYR A 114 -6.87 -7.45 7.22
C TYR A 114 -7.42 -6.20 7.93
N VAL A 115 -8.06 -5.28 7.19
CA VAL A 115 -8.41 -3.95 7.71
C VAL A 115 -9.45 -3.98 8.84
N GLY A 116 -10.28 -5.02 8.91
CA GLY A 116 -11.11 -5.33 10.08
C GLY A 116 -11.91 -4.16 10.65
N GLY A 117 -12.77 -3.52 9.85
CA GLY A 117 -13.63 -2.40 10.28
C GLY A 117 -12.92 -1.07 10.49
N ARG A 118 -11.59 -1.05 10.50
CA ARG A 118 -10.78 0.16 10.65
C ARG A 118 -10.89 1.00 9.39
N PRO A 119 -11.00 2.33 9.51
CA PRO A 119 -10.88 3.20 8.34
C PRO A 119 -9.48 3.08 7.73
N PHE A 120 -9.36 3.16 6.41
CA PHE A 120 -8.05 3.03 5.77
C PHE A 120 -7.89 3.84 4.49
N VAL A 121 -6.65 4.22 4.22
CA VAL A 121 -6.21 4.71 2.91
C VAL A 121 -5.29 3.65 2.31
N TRP A 122 -5.45 3.38 1.02
CA TRP A 122 -4.59 2.44 0.30
C TRP A 122 -3.96 3.10 -0.93
N PHE A 123 -2.63 3.19 -0.93
CA PHE A 123 -1.83 3.60 -2.08
C PHE A 123 -1.43 2.37 -2.90
N ASP A 124 -1.99 2.26 -4.11
CA ASP A 124 -1.73 1.17 -5.05
C ASP A 124 -2.05 1.68 -6.47
N ASP A 125 -1.34 1.21 -7.49
CA ASP A 125 -1.54 1.65 -8.87
C ASP A 125 -2.65 0.86 -9.60
N HIS A 126 -3.08 -0.24 -9.00
CA HIS A 126 -4.03 -1.20 -9.57
C HIS A 126 -5.41 -1.22 -8.88
N THR A 127 -5.73 -0.26 -8.02
CA THR A 127 -7.10 -0.12 -7.49
C THR A 127 -8.02 0.59 -8.47
N TRP A 128 -9.12 -0.04 -8.86
CA TRP A 128 -10.11 0.49 -9.80
C TRP A 128 -11.55 0.34 -9.29
N GLU A 129 -12.54 0.67 -10.12
CA GLU A 129 -13.96 0.57 -9.78
C GLU A 129 -14.38 -0.82 -9.27
N PRO A 130 -13.86 -1.96 -9.79
CA PRO A 130 -14.16 -3.29 -9.24
C PRO A 130 -13.70 -3.48 -7.79
N ASP A 131 -12.54 -2.95 -7.42
CA ASP A 131 -12.01 -3.05 -6.05
C ASP A 131 -12.86 -2.25 -5.07
N GLU A 132 -13.28 -1.05 -5.49
CA GLU A 132 -14.19 -0.21 -4.72
C GLU A 132 -15.56 -0.88 -4.54
N ALA A 133 -16.11 -1.50 -5.59
CA ALA A 133 -17.36 -2.26 -5.52
C ALA A 133 -17.25 -3.45 -4.56
N TYR A 134 -16.16 -4.21 -4.67
CA TYR A 134 -15.86 -5.33 -3.77
C TYR A 134 -15.83 -4.91 -2.30
N LEU A 135 -15.12 -3.82 -2.00
CA LEU A 135 -14.96 -3.32 -0.63
C LEU A 135 -16.28 -2.78 -0.07
N ARG A 136 -17.08 -2.07 -0.87
CA ARG A 136 -18.38 -1.53 -0.41
C ARG A 136 -19.41 -2.60 -0.11
N ASP A 137 -19.45 -3.66 -0.91
CA ASP A 137 -20.44 -4.72 -0.74
C ASP A 137 -20.12 -5.63 0.45
N ARG A 138 -18.89 -5.56 0.98
CA ARG A 138 -18.43 -6.48 2.02
C ARG A 138 -18.71 -5.95 3.43
N PRO A 139 -19.38 -6.73 4.30
CA PRO A 139 -19.62 -6.32 5.67
C PRO A 139 -18.31 -6.22 6.46
N GLY A 140 -18.27 -5.29 7.41
CA GLY A 140 -17.11 -5.11 8.28
C GLY A 140 -15.95 -4.36 7.63
N ILE A 141 -16.15 -3.75 6.46
CA ILE A 141 -15.19 -2.81 5.87
C ILE A 141 -15.44 -1.42 6.46
N GLY A 142 -14.39 -0.82 7.02
CA GLY A 142 -14.43 0.56 7.47
C GLY A 142 -14.52 1.54 6.29
N GLU A 143 -14.78 2.81 6.55
CA GLU A 143 -14.69 3.82 5.49
C GLU A 143 -13.28 3.83 4.89
N PHE A 144 -13.18 4.02 3.59
CA PHE A 144 -11.92 3.88 2.89
C PHE A 144 -11.70 4.91 1.80
N LEU A 145 -10.43 5.12 1.47
CA LEU A 145 -9.98 5.86 0.30
C LEU A 145 -8.98 5.01 -0.47
N LEU A 146 -9.28 4.73 -1.74
CA LEU A 146 -8.34 4.12 -2.67
C LEU A 146 -7.60 5.26 -3.38
N VAL A 147 -6.31 5.42 -3.10
CA VAL A 147 -5.45 6.40 -3.76
C VAL A 147 -4.74 5.69 -4.89
N ARG A 148 -5.32 5.83 -6.09
CA ARG A 148 -4.74 5.24 -7.28
C ARG A 148 -3.53 6.04 -7.74
N VAL A 149 -2.35 5.50 -7.50
CA VAL A 149 -1.08 6.13 -7.88
C VAL A 149 -0.82 5.93 -9.37
N ASP A 150 -0.32 6.95 -10.06
CA ASP A 150 0.20 6.77 -11.42
C ASP A 150 1.51 5.98 -11.35
N ALA A 151 1.47 4.73 -11.81
CA ALA A 151 2.60 3.81 -11.80
C ALA A 151 3.89 4.41 -12.39
N ARG A 152 3.80 5.34 -13.34
CA ARG A 152 4.97 5.97 -13.97
C ARG A 152 5.54 7.13 -13.17
N ALA A 153 4.73 7.76 -12.33
CA ALA A 153 5.15 8.86 -11.47
C ALA A 153 5.61 8.35 -10.09
N GLY A 154 5.04 7.23 -9.64
CA GLY A 154 5.15 6.79 -8.25
C GLY A 154 4.40 7.72 -7.30
N LEU A 155 4.56 7.47 -6.00
CA LEU A 155 3.90 8.22 -4.94
C LEU A 155 4.30 9.70 -4.99
N THR A 156 3.31 10.58 -5.01
CA THR A 156 3.51 12.03 -5.08
C THR A 156 3.04 12.75 -3.82
N GLU A 157 3.47 14.00 -3.65
CA GLU A 157 2.94 14.89 -2.61
C GLU A 157 1.42 15.14 -2.75
N ALA A 158 0.88 15.08 -3.97
CA ALA A 158 -0.55 15.23 -4.19
C ALA A 158 -1.34 14.04 -3.63
N ASP A 159 -0.83 12.83 -3.83
CA ASP A 159 -1.40 11.60 -3.27
C ASP A 159 -1.41 11.65 -1.74
N LEU A 160 -0.28 12.03 -1.15
CA LEU A 160 -0.13 12.20 0.30
C LEU A 160 -1.05 13.31 0.86
N ALA A 161 -1.21 14.41 0.12
CA ALA A 161 -2.11 15.50 0.52
C ALA A 161 -3.58 15.07 0.52
N GLY A 162 -4.03 14.33 -0.51
CA GLY A 162 -5.39 13.80 -0.56
C GLY A 162 -5.66 12.81 0.58
N ALA A 163 -4.71 11.92 0.86
CA ALA A 163 -4.80 11.01 2.01
C ALA A 163 -4.88 11.74 3.35
N ARG A 164 -4.07 12.80 3.54
CA ARG A 164 -4.10 13.64 4.75
C ARG A 164 -5.44 14.31 4.95
N GLU A 165 -5.98 14.94 3.90
CA GLU A 165 -7.26 15.63 3.96
C GLU A 165 -8.37 14.65 4.37
N TRP A 166 -8.42 13.50 3.70
CA TRP A 166 -9.41 12.47 3.98
C TRP A 166 -9.31 11.94 5.42
N LEU A 167 -8.10 11.66 5.92
CA LEU A 167 -7.90 11.17 7.29
C LEU A 167 -8.19 12.23 8.35
N SER A 168 -7.84 13.49 8.10
CA SER A 168 -8.01 14.58 9.07
C SER A 168 -9.46 15.01 9.23
N ALA A 169 -10.26 14.94 8.16
CA ALA A 169 -11.71 15.23 8.21
C ALA A 169 -12.49 14.31 9.16
N ARG A 170 -11.87 13.22 9.62
CA ARG A 170 -12.48 12.15 10.42
C ARG A 170 -12.09 12.20 11.90
N GLN A 171 -11.16 13.08 12.26
CA GLN A 171 -10.75 13.31 13.64
C GLN A 171 -11.63 14.37 14.35
N GLY A 172 -12.55 15.00 13.63
CA GLY A 172 -13.48 16.03 14.12
C GLY A 172 -14.79 15.47 14.66
#